data_AF-A0A212CJ54-F1
#
_entry.id   AF-A0A212CJ54-F1
#
_cell.length_a   1.000
_cell.length_b   1.000
_cell.length_c   1.000
_cell.angle_alpha   90.00
_cell.angle_beta   90.00
_cell.angle_gamma   90.00
#
_symmetry.space_group_name_H-M   'P 1'
#
loop_
_entity.id
_entity.type
_entity.pdbx_description
1 polymer ?
#
loop_
_entity_poly.entity_id
_entity_poly.type
_entity_poly.pdbx_seq_one_letter_code
_entity_poly.pdbx_strand_id
1 'polypeptide(L)'
;MVGSPHVVKYYGSYFKNTDLWIVMEYCGAGSVSDIIRLRNKTDTMAKRNTVIGTPFWMAPEVIQEIGYNCVADIWSLGITAIEMAEGKPPYADIHPMRAIFMIPTNPPPTFRKPELWSDSFMDFVKQCLVKSPEQRATATQLLQHPFVKSAKGVSILRDLINEAMDVKLKRQEAQQREVDQDEDENSEEDELDSGTMVRAAGDEMGTVRVASSMSDGANTMIEHDDTLPSQLGTMVINTEDEEEEGTMKSKALSRQAHFTGRPGAFQRRPILAVHVELHSVVTV
;
A
#
# COMPACT_ATOMS: atom_id res chain seq x y z
N MET A 1 -9.29 -22.02 6.90
CA MET A 1 -9.74 -20.62 7.06
C MET A 1 -9.62 -20.24 8.53
N VAL A 2 -9.14 -19.03 8.82
CA VAL A 2 -9.10 -18.51 10.19
C VAL A 2 -10.52 -18.14 10.62
N GLY A 3 -11.09 -18.90 11.54
CA GLY A 3 -12.46 -18.68 12.04
C GLY A 3 -12.48 -17.74 13.23
N SER A 4 -12.21 -16.45 13.03
CA SER A 4 -12.20 -15.42 14.09
C SER A 4 -13.10 -14.24 13.73
N PRO A 5 -13.87 -13.68 14.68
CA PRO A 5 -14.61 -12.43 14.46
C PRO A 5 -13.70 -11.18 14.38
N HIS A 6 -12.41 -11.33 14.68
CA HIS A 6 -11.42 -10.25 14.67
C HIS A 6 -10.50 -10.28 13.44
N VAL A 7 -10.79 -11.16 12.48
CA VAL A 7 -10.05 -11.31 11.22
C VAL A 7 -11.04 -11.24 10.07
N VAL A 8 -10.75 -10.42 9.05
CA VAL A 8 -11.59 -10.26 7.86
C VAL A 8 -11.79 -11.63 7.19
N LYS A 9 -13.05 -12.00 6.98
CA LYS A 9 -13.37 -13.30 6.38
C LYS A 9 -13.14 -13.30 4.88
N TYR A 10 -12.44 -14.32 4.40
CA TYR A 10 -12.40 -14.70 2.99
C TYR A 10 -13.56 -15.66 2.69
N TYR A 11 -14.35 -15.34 1.67
CA TYR A 11 -15.51 -16.16 1.26
C TYR A 11 -15.23 -17.01 0.03
N GLY A 12 -14.32 -16.60 -0.85
CA GLY A 12 -14.01 -17.32 -2.08
C GLY A 12 -13.38 -16.44 -3.13
N SER A 13 -13.06 -17.03 -4.28
CA SER A 13 -12.57 -16.30 -5.44
C SER A 13 -13.16 -16.85 -6.73
N TYR A 14 -13.31 -15.99 -7.72
CA TYR A 14 -13.86 -16.30 -9.03
C TYR A 14 -12.96 -15.75 -10.11
N PHE A 15 -12.83 -16.46 -11.22
CA PHE A 15 -12.25 -15.87 -12.43
C PHE A 15 -13.39 -15.38 -13.33
N LYS A 16 -13.26 -14.15 -13.82
CA LYS A 16 -14.14 -13.59 -14.84
C LYS A 16 -13.27 -12.85 -15.85
N ASN A 17 -13.37 -13.25 -17.12
CA ASN A 17 -12.43 -12.82 -18.16
C ASN A 17 -10.99 -13.18 -17.77
N THR A 18 -10.11 -12.18 -17.62
CA THR A 18 -8.72 -12.29 -17.16
C THR A 18 -8.54 -11.96 -15.68
N ASP A 19 -9.63 -11.61 -14.99
CA ASP A 19 -9.55 -11.04 -13.65
C ASP A 19 -9.82 -12.10 -12.59
N LEU A 20 -9.00 -12.07 -11.54
CA LEU A 20 -9.26 -12.79 -10.31
C LEU A 20 -10.05 -11.89 -9.36
N TRP A 21 -11.27 -12.31 -9.06
CA TRP A 21 -12.16 -11.66 -8.11
C TRP A 21 -11.99 -12.33 -6.76
N ILE A 22 -11.59 -11.57 -5.74
CA ILE A 22 -11.44 -12.05 -4.37
C ILE A 22 -12.60 -11.51 -3.54
N VAL A 23 -13.35 -12.42 -2.91
CA VAL A 23 -14.58 -12.11 -2.19
C VAL A 23 -14.33 -12.14 -0.69
N MET A 24 -14.51 -11.01 -0.02
CA MET A 24 -14.18 -10.82 1.40
C MET A 24 -15.30 -10.12 2.18
N GLU A 25 -15.22 -10.18 3.51
CA GLU A 25 -16.05 -9.41 4.41
C GLU A 25 -15.93 -7.90 4.15
N TYR A 26 -17.08 -7.24 4.08
CA TYR A 26 -17.15 -5.82 3.84
C TYR A 26 -16.99 -5.02 5.14
N CYS A 27 -15.88 -4.29 5.26
CA CYS A 27 -15.62 -3.33 6.32
C CYS A 27 -15.85 -1.91 5.78
N GLY A 28 -17.10 -1.44 5.77
CA GLY A 28 -17.48 -0.20 5.06
C GLY A 28 -16.69 1.05 5.45
N ALA A 29 -16.45 1.21 6.76
CA ALA A 29 -15.69 2.33 7.34
C ALA A 29 -14.24 2.42 6.84
N GLY A 30 -13.72 1.38 6.19
CA GLY A 30 -12.33 1.32 5.75
C GLY A 30 -11.37 1.02 6.89
N SER A 31 -10.09 1.37 6.70
CA SER A 31 -9.07 1.23 7.73
C SER A 31 -9.11 2.38 8.74
N VAL A 32 -8.52 2.18 9.91
CA VAL A 32 -8.35 3.27 10.91
C VAL A 32 -7.58 4.45 10.32
N SER A 33 -6.55 4.18 9.51
CA SER A 33 -5.78 5.21 8.81
C SER A 33 -6.65 6.02 7.83
N ASP A 34 -7.61 5.39 7.14
CA ASP A 34 -8.56 6.11 6.27
C ASP A 34 -9.43 7.06 7.08
N ILE A 35 -9.99 6.59 8.21
CA ILE A 35 -10.82 7.42 9.10
C ILE A 35 -10.01 8.63 9.61
N ILE A 36 -8.76 8.42 10.04
CA ILE A 36 -7.87 9.50 10.50
C ILE A 36 -7.61 10.52 9.38
N ARG A 37 -7.31 10.05 8.16
CA ARG A 37 -7.05 10.93 7.00
C ARG A 37 -8.28 11.74 6.60
N LEU A 38 -9.44 11.10 6.54
CA LEU A 38 -10.71 11.74 6.20
C LEU A 38 -11.06 12.82 7.22
N ARG A 39 -10.83 12.56 8.51
CA ARG A 39 -11.05 13.54 9.58
C ARG A 39 -10.08 14.73 9.52
N ASN A 40 -8.79 14.44 9.33
CA ASN A 40 -7.76 15.49 9.34
C ASN A 40 -7.63 16.24 8.01
N LYS A 41 -8.40 15.86 6.98
CA LYS A 41 -8.32 16.41 5.60
C LYS A 41 -6.91 16.35 5.02
N THR A 42 -6.12 15.35 5.40
CA THR A 42 -4.73 15.19 4.94
C THR A 42 -4.67 14.23 3.76
N ASP A 43 -4.40 14.75 2.55
CA ASP A 43 -4.26 13.96 1.31
C ASP A 43 -2.81 13.51 1.08
N THR A 44 -2.21 12.83 2.06
CA THR A 44 -0.85 12.28 1.90
C THR A 44 -0.87 10.76 1.85
N MET A 45 -1.32 10.22 0.73
CA MET A 45 -0.84 8.91 0.26
C MET A 45 0.46 9.13 -0.52
N ALA A 46 1.56 9.39 0.19
CA ALA A 46 2.86 9.27 -0.45
C ALA A 46 3.07 7.79 -0.78
N LYS A 47 2.94 7.41 -2.07
CA LYS A 47 3.41 6.12 -2.57
C LYS A 47 4.91 6.05 -2.28
N ARG A 48 5.29 5.37 -1.20
CA ARG A 48 6.70 5.15 -0.86
C ARG A 48 7.19 3.95 -1.66
N ASN A 49 7.86 4.22 -2.78
CA ASN A 49 8.59 3.20 -3.54
C ASN A 49 9.85 2.81 -2.75
N THR A 50 9.69 1.92 -1.76
CA THR A 50 10.80 1.42 -0.94
C THR A 50 10.84 -0.10 -1.02
N VAL A 51 11.94 -0.64 -1.53
CA VAL A 51 12.22 -2.10 -1.64
C VAL A 51 12.12 -2.81 -0.27
N ILE A 52 12.37 -2.06 0.82
CA ILE A 52 12.45 -2.57 2.20
C ILE A 52 11.10 -2.40 2.95
N GLY A 53 10.09 -1.81 2.32
CA GLY A 53 8.84 -1.42 3.01
C GLY A 53 9.04 -0.20 3.94
N THR A 54 8.01 0.09 4.75
CA THR A 54 8.01 1.24 5.66
C THR A 54 8.31 0.79 7.10
N PRO A 55 9.55 0.97 7.62
CA PRO A 55 10.03 0.27 8.81
C PRO A 55 9.47 0.80 10.14
N PHE A 56 8.65 1.86 10.12
CA PHE A 56 8.29 2.61 11.32
C PHE A 56 7.48 1.82 12.35
N TRP A 57 6.83 0.71 11.95
CA TRP A 57 6.14 -0.21 12.84
C TRP A 57 6.95 -1.47 13.18
N MET A 58 8.10 -1.69 12.54
CA MET A 58 8.89 -2.89 12.76
C MET A 58 9.51 -2.90 14.16
N ALA A 59 9.48 -4.05 14.82
CA ALA A 59 10.14 -4.25 16.10
C ALA A 59 11.67 -4.31 15.93
N PRO A 60 12.45 -3.94 16.98
CA PRO A 60 13.91 -3.96 16.93
C PRO A 60 14.48 -5.32 16.49
N GLU A 61 13.96 -6.41 17.03
CA GLU A 61 14.43 -7.77 16.75
C GLU A 61 14.14 -8.22 15.31
N VAL A 62 13.08 -7.68 14.69
CA VAL A 62 12.74 -7.95 13.29
C VAL A 62 13.72 -7.24 12.37
N ILE A 63 14.09 -6.00 12.69
CA ILE A 63 15.10 -5.23 11.93
C ILE A 63 16.48 -5.87 12.04
N GLN A 64 16.81 -6.43 13.20
CA GLN A 64 18.10 -7.08 13.44
C GLN A 64 18.17 -8.51 12.90
N GLU A 65 17.11 -9.00 12.24
CA GLU A 65 17.02 -10.38 11.70
C GLU A 65 17.25 -11.48 12.76
N ILE A 66 17.00 -11.16 14.04
CA ILE A 66 17.16 -12.10 15.17
C ILE A 66 15.99 -13.11 15.18
N GLY A 67 14.96 -12.87 14.37
CA GLY A 67 13.81 -13.75 14.14
C GLY A 67 12.49 -13.01 14.36
N TYR A 68 11.45 -13.44 13.64
CA TYR A 68 10.10 -12.95 13.85
C TYR A 68 9.37 -13.82 14.89
N ASN A 69 8.79 -13.20 15.89
CA ASN A 69 7.95 -13.87 16.89
C ASN A 69 6.60 -13.16 17.01
N CYS A 70 5.64 -13.78 17.69
CA CYS A 70 4.30 -13.21 17.85
C CYS A 70 4.27 -11.91 18.69
N VAL A 71 5.33 -11.62 19.46
CA VAL A 71 5.42 -10.38 20.24
C VAL A 71 5.94 -9.20 19.41
N ALA A 72 6.46 -9.42 18.19
CA ALA A 72 6.73 -8.36 17.23
C ALA A 72 5.46 -7.57 16.89
N ASP A 73 4.31 -8.25 16.75
CA ASP A 73 3.01 -7.62 16.54
C ASP A 73 2.59 -6.71 17.71
N ILE A 74 3.05 -7.01 18.93
CA ILE A 74 2.78 -6.16 20.10
C ILE A 74 3.55 -4.84 20.03
N TRP A 75 4.78 -4.86 19.52
CA TRP A 75 5.51 -3.63 19.25
C TRP A 75 4.78 -2.79 18.20
N SER A 76 4.39 -3.41 17.08
CA SER A 76 3.61 -2.77 16.02
C SER A 76 2.33 -2.14 16.57
N LEU A 77 1.62 -2.85 17.46
CA LEU A 77 0.44 -2.33 18.15
C LEU A 77 0.75 -1.07 18.98
N GLY A 78 1.88 -1.04 19.69
CA GLY A 78 2.32 0.14 20.44
C GLY A 78 2.58 1.34 19.54
N ILE A 79 3.22 1.12 18.38
CA ILE A 79 3.43 2.17 17.38
C ILE A 79 2.10 2.65 16.80
N THR A 80 1.19 1.73 16.45
CA THR A 80 -0.16 2.06 15.96
C THR A 80 -0.96 2.85 16.99
N ALA A 81 -0.80 2.57 18.29
CA ALA A 81 -1.44 3.36 19.34
C ALA A 81 -0.96 4.82 19.35
N ILE A 82 0.35 5.06 19.17
CA ILE A 82 0.89 6.41 18.99
C ILE A 82 0.38 7.05 17.69
N GLU A 83 0.34 6.30 16.60
CA GLU A 83 -0.18 6.78 15.31
C GLU A 83 -1.65 7.22 15.41
N MET A 84 -2.50 6.43 16.07
CA MET A 84 -3.91 6.79 16.27
C MET A 84 -4.08 8.05 17.11
N ALA A 85 -3.18 8.26 18.07
CA ALA A 85 -3.19 9.42 18.97
C ALA A 85 -2.64 10.70 18.31
N GLU A 86 -1.60 10.58 17.48
CA GLU A 86 -0.85 11.71 16.93
C GLU A 86 -0.97 11.87 15.40
N GLY A 87 -1.71 10.99 14.73
CA GLY A 87 -1.95 10.97 13.29
C GLY A 87 -0.82 10.39 12.43
N LYS A 88 0.36 10.12 13.01
CA LYS A 88 1.50 9.50 12.32
C LYS A 88 2.41 8.77 13.30
N PRO A 89 3.09 7.68 12.90
CA PRO A 89 4.00 6.96 13.79
C PRO A 89 5.23 7.82 14.15
N PRO A 90 6.01 7.41 15.18
CA PRO A 90 7.34 7.94 15.40
C PRO A 90 8.20 7.82 14.14
N TYR A 91 9.06 8.80 13.90
CA TYR A 91 9.97 8.85 12.76
C TYR A 91 9.31 8.89 11.36
N ALA A 92 8.01 9.14 11.25
CA ALA A 92 7.31 9.20 9.96
C ALA A 92 7.91 10.20 8.93
N ASP A 93 8.58 11.26 9.41
CA ASP A 93 9.24 12.28 8.58
C ASP A 93 10.74 12.00 8.37
N ILE A 94 11.25 10.88 8.88
CA ILE A 94 12.65 10.47 8.76
C ILE A 94 12.78 9.49 7.60
N HIS A 95 13.89 9.57 6.86
CA HIS A 95 14.17 8.63 5.77
C HIS A 95 14.16 7.17 6.27
N PRO A 96 13.48 6.22 5.59
CA PRO A 96 13.35 4.83 6.04
C PRO A 96 14.67 4.16 6.44
N MET A 97 15.73 4.35 5.64
CA MET A 97 17.05 3.79 5.96
C MET A 97 17.64 4.33 7.28
N ARG A 98 17.37 5.59 7.64
CA ARG A 98 17.82 6.13 8.93
C ARG A 98 16.98 5.57 10.08
N ALA A 99 15.69 5.35 9.87
CA ALA A 99 14.82 4.74 10.88
C ALA A 99 15.25 3.30 11.22
N ILE A 100 15.71 2.53 10.23
CA ILE A 100 16.28 1.17 10.43
C ILE A 100 17.41 1.18 11.47
N PHE A 101 18.29 2.18 11.45
CA PHE A 101 19.34 2.30 12.48
C PHE A 101 18.81 2.82 13.82
N MET A 102 17.85 3.74 13.81
CA MET A 102 17.36 4.39 15.03
C MET A 102 16.50 3.47 15.90
N ILE A 103 15.63 2.64 15.31
CA ILE A 103 14.71 1.77 16.06
C ILE A 103 15.45 0.82 17.03
N PRO A 104 16.48 0.06 16.61
CA PRO A 104 17.21 -0.83 17.51
C PRO A 104 18.21 -0.12 18.42
N THR A 105 18.59 1.14 18.16
CA THR A 105 19.61 1.85 18.95
C THR A 105 19.03 2.80 19.98
N ASN A 106 18.04 3.61 19.60
CA ASN A 106 17.42 4.59 20.47
C ASN A 106 16.59 3.95 21.60
N PRO A 107 16.28 4.71 22.67
CA PRO A 107 15.26 4.31 23.62
C PRO A 107 13.89 4.16 22.91
N PRO A 108 12.96 3.37 23.50
CA PRO A 108 11.60 3.27 22.98
C PRO A 108 10.95 4.64 22.78
N PRO A 109 10.21 4.86 21.68
CA PRO A 109 9.53 6.12 21.47
C PRO A 109 8.42 6.33 22.50
N THR A 110 8.12 7.59 22.77
CA THR A 110 7.02 8.03 23.64
C THR A 110 6.22 9.11 22.90
N PHE A 111 5.10 9.55 23.49
CA PHE A 111 4.29 10.63 22.94
C PHE A 111 5.08 11.94 22.87
N ARG A 112 4.86 12.74 21.82
CA ARG A 112 5.47 14.07 21.65
C ARG A 112 5.04 15.05 22.72
N LYS A 113 3.81 14.89 23.22
CA LYS A 113 3.17 15.71 24.26
C LYS A 113 2.52 14.80 25.31
N PRO A 114 3.30 14.19 26.22
CA PRO A 114 2.80 13.24 27.21
C PRO A 114 1.65 13.79 28.08
N GLU A 115 1.63 15.10 28.34
CA GLU A 115 0.63 15.78 29.17
C GLU A 115 -0.80 15.74 28.62
N LEU A 116 -0.98 15.39 27.34
CA LEU A 116 -2.30 15.23 26.72
C LEU A 116 -2.92 13.85 26.97
N TRP A 117 -2.15 12.90 27.50
CA TRP A 117 -2.52 11.50 27.57
C TRP A 117 -2.62 11.03 29.02
N SER A 118 -3.60 10.17 29.29
CA SER A 118 -3.75 9.58 30.62
C SER A 118 -2.59 8.64 30.95
N ASP A 119 -2.20 8.55 32.22
CA ASP A 119 -1.16 7.64 32.70
C ASP A 119 -1.42 6.18 32.28
N SER A 120 -2.69 5.74 32.30
CA SER A 120 -3.06 4.39 31.86
C SER A 120 -2.76 4.15 30.39
N PHE A 121 -2.99 5.14 29.52
CA PHE A 121 -2.67 5.00 28.09
C PHE A 121 -1.15 5.01 27.85
N MET A 122 -0.42 5.88 28.55
CA MET A 122 1.03 5.93 28.47
C MET A 122 1.68 4.63 28.97
N ASP A 123 1.19 4.06 30.07
CA ASP A 123 1.69 2.79 30.58
C ASP A 123 1.39 1.62 29.64
N PHE A 124 0.19 1.59 29.02
CA PHE A 124 -0.14 0.60 28.01
C PHE A 124 0.87 0.61 26.85
N VAL A 125 1.15 1.79 26.28
CA VAL A 125 2.13 1.94 25.19
C VAL A 125 3.53 1.55 25.64
N LYS A 126 3.92 1.89 26.87
CA LYS A 126 5.20 1.50 27.45
C LYS A 126 5.35 -0.03 27.55
N GLN A 127 4.29 -0.75 27.91
CA GLN A 127 4.30 -2.22 27.97
C GLN A 127 4.37 -2.87 26.58
N CYS A 128 3.85 -2.20 25.55
CA CYS A 128 4.01 -2.64 24.16
C CYS A 128 5.45 -2.41 23.64
N LEU A 129 6.04 -1.26 23.96
CA LEU A 129 7.32 -0.80 23.39
C LEU A 129 8.54 -1.21 24.23
N VAL A 130 8.56 -2.46 24.70
CA VAL A 130 9.73 -3.06 25.35
C VAL A 130 10.66 -3.65 24.28
N LYS A 131 11.93 -3.24 24.26
CA LYS A 131 12.88 -3.67 23.20
C LYS A 131 13.20 -5.15 23.25
N SER A 132 13.48 -5.70 24.43
CA SER A 132 13.67 -7.14 24.61
C SER A 132 12.32 -7.85 24.40
N PRO A 133 12.19 -8.71 23.37
CA PRO A 133 10.92 -9.38 23.09
C PRO A 133 10.52 -10.34 24.22
N GLU A 134 11.47 -10.91 24.95
CA GLU A 134 11.21 -11.83 26.07
C GLU A 134 10.53 -11.13 27.26
N GLN A 135 10.75 -9.82 27.40
CA GLN A 135 10.16 -8.99 28.45
C GLN A 135 8.90 -8.24 27.98
N ARG A 136 8.62 -8.26 26.67
CA ARG A 136 7.48 -7.56 26.09
C ARG A 136 6.18 -8.28 26.48
N ALA A 137 5.17 -7.50 26.85
CA ALA A 137 3.87 -8.07 27.21
C ALA A 137 3.26 -8.82 26.02
N THR A 138 2.52 -9.89 26.30
CA THR A 138 1.74 -10.63 25.29
C THR A 138 0.36 -10.01 25.11
N ALA A 139 -0.32 -10.33 24.00
CA ALA A 139 -1.70 -9.90 23.76
C ALA A 139 -2.65 -10.27 24.93
N THR A 140 -2.50 -11.48 25.48
CA THR A 140 -3.32 -11.96 26.61
C THR A 140 -3.12 -11.12 27.86
N GLN A 141 -1.89 -10.71 28.15
CA GLN A 141 -1.57 -9.83 29.29
C GLN A 141 -2.13 -8.42 29.06
N LEU A 142 -1.95 -7.88 27.85
CA LEU A 142 -2.42 -6.54 27.50
C LEU A 142 -3.95 -6.41 27.49
N LEU A 143 -4.70 -7.48 27.21
CA LEU A 143 -6.16 -7.50 27.38
C LEU A 143 -6.60 -7.29 28.84
N GLN A 144 -5.72 -7.58 29.82
CA GLN A 144 -5.99 -7.32 31.24
C GLN A 144 -5.51 -5.94 31.70
N HIS A 145 -4.78 -5.21 30.85
CA HIS A 145 -4.27 -3.88 31.18
C HIS A 145 -5.43 -2.91 31.46
N PRO A 146 -5.34 -2.02 32.48
CA PRO A 146 -6.43 -1.11 32.85
C PRO A 146 -7.00 -0.33 31.65
N PHE A 147 -6.14 0.21 30.78
CA PHE A 147 -6.52 0.94 29.58
C PHE A 147 -7.49 0.16 28.65
N VAL A 148 -7.21 -1.13 28.43
CA VAL A 148 -8.01 -1.99 27.55
C VAL A 148 -9.22 -2.56 28.29
N LYS A 149 -9.02 -2.97 29.54
CA LYS A 149 -10.07 -3.58 30.36
C LYS A 149 -11.21 -2.61 30.69
N SER A 150 -10.92 -1.31 30.78
CA SER A 150 -11.91 -0.25 30.96
C SER A 150 -12.45 0.32 29.63
N ALA A 151 -12.15 -0.30 28.48
CA ALA A 151 -12.63 0.18 27.20
C ALA A 151 -14.17 0.22 27.16
N LYS A 152 -14.72 1.31 26.63
CA LYS A 152 -16.16 1.45 26.42
C LYS A 152 -16.62 0.49 25.31
N GLY A 153 -17.91 0.19 25.28
CA GLY A 153 -18.51 -0.60 24.20
C GLY A 153 -18.36 0.06 22.83
N VAL A 154 -18.38 -0.75 21.76
CA VAL A 154 -18.13 -0.32 20.37
C VAL A 154 -19.06 0.79 19.85
N SER A 155 -20.20 1.02 20.52
CA SER A 155 -21.16 2.07 20.17
C SER A 155 -20.58 3.48 20.18
N ILE A 156 -19.50 3.72 20.95
CA ILE A 156 -18.82 5.04 20.97
C ILE A 156 -18.19 5.42 19.63
N LEU A 157 -17.96 4.43 18.75
CA LEU A 157 -17.35 4.64 17.43
C LEU A 157 -18.38 5.03 16.36
N ARG A 158 -19.69 4.93 16.66
CA ARG A 158 -20.74 5.06 15.64
C ARG A 158 -20.71 6.40 14.94
N ASP A 159 -20.63 7.48 15.69
CA ASP A 159 -20.71 8.83 15.13
C ASP A 159 -19.46 9.12 14.27
N LEU A 160 -18.27 8.74 14.76
CA LEU A 160 -17.02 8.80 14.01
C LEU A 160 -17.08 8.00 12.69
N ILE A 161 -17.64 6.79 12.72
CA ILE A 161 -17.77 5.94 11.54
C ILE A 161 -18.74 6.58 10.53
N ASN A 162 -19.88 7.10 10.99
CA ASN A 162 -20.85 7.74 10.11
C ASN A 162 -20.26 8.98 9.43
N GLU A 163 -19.56 9.83 10.18
CA GLU A 163 -18.86 10.99 9.62
C GLU A 163 -17.83 10.59 8.56
N ALA A 164 -17.02 9.57 8.83
CA ALA A 164 -16.03 9.08 7.87
C ALA A 164 -16.68 8.51 6.60
N MET A 165 -17.78 7.76 6.74
CA MET A 165 -18.53 7.21 5.62
C MET A 165 -19.16 8.30 4.75
N ASP A 166 -19.75 9.34 5.36
CA ASP A 166 -20.35 10.46 4.64
C ASP A 166 -19.29 11.23 3.83
N VAL A 167 -18.11 11.47 4.42
CA VAL A 167 -17.01 12.13 3.70
C VAL A 167 -16.50 11.25 2.56
N LYS A 168 -16.37 9.95 2.79
CA LYS A 168 -15.93 8.99 1.78
C LYS A 168 -16.89 8.93 0.59
N LEU A 169 -18.19 8.88 0.85
CA LEU A 169 -19.22 8.88 -0.19
C LEU A 169 -19.17 10.16 -1.02
N LYS A 170 -19.12 11.33 -0.38
CA LYS A 170 -19.03 12.61 -1.09
C LYS A 170 -17.78 12.72 -1.97
N ARG A 171 -16.63 12.20 -1.50
CA ARG A 171 -15.39 12.17 -2.30
C ARG A 171 -15.51 11.24 -3.51
N GLN A 172 -16.13 10.07 -3.35
CA GLN A 172 -16.36 9.13 -4.45
C GLN A 172 -17.33 9.71 -5.49
N GLU A 173 -18.40 10.37 -5.05
CA GLU A 173 -19.34 11.06 -5.95
C GLU A 173 -18.68 12.20 -6.72
N ALA A 174 -17.79 12.97 -6.08
CA ALA A 174 -17.03 14.02 -6.75
C ALA A 174 -16.06 13.45 -7.80
N GLN A 175 -15.32 12.40 -7.45
CA GLN A 175 -14.40 11.73 -8.38
C GLN A 175 -15.13 11.12 -9.58
N GLN A 176 -16.30 10.52 -9.37
CA GLN A 176 -17.09 9.99 -10.48
C GLN A 176 -17.56 11.09 -11.43
N ARG A 177 -18.00 12.25 -10.91
CA ARG A 177 -18.41 13.39 -11.75
C ARG A 177 -17.27 13.99 -12.55
N GLU A 178 -16.06 13.99 -12.01
CA GLU A 178 -14.86 14.45 -12.73
C GLU A 178 -14.55 13.49 -13.89
N VAL A 179 -14.58 12.17 -13.67
CA VAL A 179 -14.37 11.17 -14.72
C VAL A 179 -15.44 11.26 -15.81
N ASP A 180 -16.72 11.39 -15.42
CA ASP A 180 -17.82 11.51 -16.38
C ASP A 180 -17.67 12.78 -17.24
N GLN A 181 -17.16 13.89 -16.68
CA GLN A 181 -16.88 15.13 -17.42
C GLN A 181 -15.71 14.99 -18.40
N ASP A 182 -14.62 14.34 -17.98
CA ASP A 182 -13.46 14.11 -18.84
C ASP A 182 -13.82 13.19 -20.03
N GLU A 183 -14.72 12.21 -19.84
CA GLU A 183 -15.20 11.33 -20.92
C GLU A 183 -16.07 12.08 -21.94
N ASP A 184 -16.92 13.00 -21.48
CA ASP A 184 -17.76 13.82 -22.36
C ASP A 184 -16.91 14.80 -23.19
N GLU A 185 -15.95 15.51 -22.58
CA GLU A 185 -15.06 16.46 -23.29
C GLU A 185 -14.18 15.76 -24.35
N ASN A 186 -13.68 14.56 -24.05
CA ASN A 186 -12.82 13.81 -24.97
C ASN A 186 -13.60 13.16 -26.13
N SER A 187 -14.94 13.15 -26.08
CA SER A 187 -15.81 12.67 -27.16
C SER A 187 -16.18 13.76 -28.19
N GLU A 188 -16.01 15.05 -27.84
CA GLU A 188 -16.32 16.18 -28.73
C GLU A 188 -15.15 16.56 -29.68
N GLU A 189 -13.91 16.11 -29.42
CA GLU A 189 -12.75 16.41 -30.28
C GLU A 189 -12.64 15.50 -31.53
N ASP A 190 -13.33 14.34 -31.56
CA ASP A 190 -13.23 13.36 -32.67
C ASP A 190 -14.19 13.64 -33.86
N GLU A 191 -15.10 14.63 -33.78
CA GLU A 191 -16.06 14.93 -34.86
C GLU A 191 -15.64 16.05 -35.85
N LEU A 192 -14.42 16.59 -35.75
CA LEU A 192 -13.95 17.70 -36.60
C LEU A 192 -12.75 17.34 -37.50
N ASP A 193 -12.73 16.17 -38.14
CA ASP A 193 -11.92 15.96 -39.36
C ASP A 193 -12.71 15.23 -40.46
N SER A 194 -13.69 15.93 -41.03
CA SER A 194 -14.11 15.67 -42.41
C SER A 194 -13.44 16.69 -43.34
N GLY A 195 -12.11 16.71 -43.33
CA GLY A 195 -11.27 17.44 -44.25
C GLY A 195 -11.50 17.02 -45.70
N THR A 196 -12.04 17.97 -46.45
CA THR A 196 -12.35 17.94 -47.89
C THR A 196 -11.20 17.40 -48.76
N MET A 197 -11.47 16.40 -49.61
CA MET A 197 -10.57 16.00 -50.69
C MET A 197 -10.34 17.15 -51.68
N VAL A 198 -9.08 17.58 -51.85
CA VAL A 198 -8.63 18.29 -53.05
C VAL A 198 -7.40 17.58 -53.61
N ARG A 199 -7.47 17.16 -54.88
CA ARG A 199 -6.37 16.53 -55.63
C ARG A 199 -5.75 17.53 -56.62
N ALA A 200 -4.44 17.32 -56.86
CA ALA A 200 -3.62 17.68 -58.03
C ALA A 200 -3.20 19.17 -58.17
N ALA A 201 -2.03 19.57 -58.67
CA ALA A 201 -0.79 18.90 -59.13
C ALA A 201 0.29 19.97 -59.44
N GLY A 202 1.55 19.54 -59.53
CA GLY A 202 2.66 20.22 -60.23
C GLY A 202 3.69 20.87 -59.30
N ASP A 203 5.00 20.85 -59.55
CA ASP A 203 5.85 20.11 -60.48
C ASP A 203 7.31 20.40 -60.04
N GLU A 204 8.23 19.59 -60.54
CA GLU A 204 9.68 19.82 -60.65
C GLU A 204 10.67 19.64 -59.48
N MET A 205 11.74 18.94 -59.89
CA MET A 205 12.89 18.42 -59.16
C MET A 205 14.12 19.31 -59.44
N GLY A 206 15.00 19.53 -58.45
CA GLY A 206 16.28 20.25 -58.65
C GLY A 206 17.30 20.07 -57.51
N THR A 207 18.51 19.66 -57.91
CA THR A 207 19.63 19.05 -57.14
C THR A 207 20.61 20.04 -56.45
N VAL A 208 20.95 19.78 -55.17
CA VAL A 208 22.25 19.86 -54.42
C VAL A 208 23.22 21.07 -54.63
N ARG A 209 23.63 21.75 -53.52
CA ARG A 209 25.01 21.80 -52.93
C ARG A 209 25.28 22.97 -51.96
N VAL A 210 26.11 22.63 -50.97
CA VAL A 210 26.67 23.40 -49.85
C VAL A 210 27.65 24.51 -50.29
N ALA A 211 27.63 25.66 -49.60
CA ALA A 211 28.84 26.45 -49.31
C ALA A 211 28.64 27.38 -48.09
N SER A 212 29.67 27.40 -47.26
CA SER A 212 29.87 28.10 -45.98
C SER A 212 30.10 29.61 -46.08
N SER A 213 29.73 30.36 -45.03
CA SER A 213 30.40 31.60 -44.61
C SER A 213 30.30 31.79 -43.09
N MET A 214 31.35 32.41 -42.52
CA MET A 214 31.78 32.37 -41.12
C MET A 214 31.33 33.57 -40.25
N SER A 215 31.75 33.52 -38.97
CA SER A 215 31.85 34.53 -37.90
C SER A 215 30.62 34.64 -37.00
N ASP A 216 30.69 34.73 -35.67
CA ASP A 216 31.74 35.05 -34.67
C ASP A 216 31.25 34.39 -33.34
N GLY A 217 32.01 33.76 -32.46
CA GLY A 217 33.10 34.30 -31.65
C GLY A 217 32.71 34.25 -30.15
N ALA A 218 33.38 33.37 -29.38
CA ALA A 218 33.74 33.46 -27.94
C ALA A 218 33.53 32.14 -27.14
N ASN A 219 34.64 31.46 -26.93
CA ASN A 219 34.84 30.33 -26.02
C ASN A 219 35.03 30.78 -24.57
N THR A 220 34.77 29.90 -23.60
CA THR A 220 35.79 29.49 -22.62
C THR A 220 35.36 28.21 -21.88
N MET A 221 35.98 27.10 -22.29
CA MET A 221 36.22 25.89 -21.49
C MET A 221 37.29 26.17 -20.44
N ILE A 222 37.18 25.59 -19.24
CA ILE A 222 38.32 24.92 -18.59
C ILE A 222 37.82 23.61 -17.96
N GLU A 223 38.45 22.55 -18.46
CA GLU A 223 38.42 21.15 -18.09
C GLU A 223 39.52 20.91 -17.04
N HIS A 224 39.29 20.00 -16.09
CA HIS A 224 40.38 19.16 -15.60
C HIS A 224 39.85 17.78 -15.19
N ASP A 225 40.29 16.83 -15.99
CA ASP A 225 40.32 15.39 -15.88
C ASP A 225 41.14 14.93 -14.66
N ASP A 226 40.72 13.85 -14.02
CA ASP A 226 41.62 12.80 -13.56
C ASP A 226 40.85 11.50 -13.29
N THR A 227 41.22 10.51 -14.09
CA THR A 227 40.86 9.10 -14.12
C THR A 227 41.19 8.33 -12.84
N LEU A 228 40.32 7.40 -12.42
CA LEU A 228 40.56 5.93 -12.46
C LEU A 228 39.39 5.13 -11.79
N PRO A 229 39.10 3.90 -12.27
CA PRO A 229 37.95 3.10 -11.84
C PRO A 229 38.34 1.98 -10.84
N SER A 230 37.45 1.66 -9.90
CA SER A 230 37.49 0.40 -9.13
C SER A 230 36.04 -0.07 -8.86
N GLN A 231 35.50 -1.01 -9.63
CA GLN A 231 35.62 -2.46 -9.43
C GLN A 231 34.83 -2.94 -8.19
N LEU A 232 33.56 -3.30 -8.40
CA LEU A 232 32.77 -4.13 -7.50
C LEU A 232 32.08 -5.20 -8.36
N GLY A 233 32.50 -6.44 -8.12
CA GLY A 233 32.35 -7.55 -9.04
C GLY A 233 30.95 -8.12 -9.13
N THR A 234 30.63 -8.59 -10.33
CA THR A 234 29.61 -9.58 -10.63
C THR A 234 29.88 -10.85 -9.84
N MET A 235 28.94 -11.26 -8.97
CA MET A 235 28.96 -12.57 -8.35
C MET A 235 28.25 -13.56 -9.28
N VAL A 236 29.04 -14.40 -9.93
CA VAL A 236 28.58 -15.62 -10.61
C VAL A 236 28.48 -16.71 -9.55
N ILE A 237 27.29 -17.32 -9.42
CA ILE A 237 27.13 -18.59 -8.70
C ILE A 237 26.67 -19.61 -9.73
N ASN A 238 27.61 -20.46 -10.16
CA ASN A 238 27.33 -21.79 -10.67
C ASN A 238 27.68 -22.77 -9.55
N THR A 239 26.70 -23.54 -9.10
CA THR A 239 26.82 -24.88 -8.50
C THR A 239 25.44 -25.52 -8.73
N GLU A 240 25.32 -26.29 -9.81
CA GLU A 240 25.45 -27.75 -9.81
C GLU A 240 24.16 -28.44 -9.36
N ASP A 241 23.72 -29.34 -10.24
CA ASP A 241 22.44 -30.04 -10.29
C ASP A 241 22.19 -30.91 -9.05
N GLU A 242 20.98 -30.85 -8.50
CA GLU A 242 20.30 -32.04 -8.00
C GLU A 242 18.82 -31.98 -8.41
N GLU A 243 18.48 -32.86 -9.35
CA GLU A 243 17.12 -33.15 -9.81
C GLU A 243 16.34 -33.90 -8.71
N GLU A 244 15.15 -33.43 -8.34
CA GLU A 244 14.08 -34.32 -7.86
C GLU A 244 12.72 -33.89 -8.44
N GLU A 245 12.18 -34.76 -9.30
CA GLU A 245 10.88 -34.63 -9.97
C GLU A 245 9.70 -34.68 -8.99
N GLY A 246 8.93 -33.59 -8.92
CA GLY A 246 7.62 -33.55 -8.26
C GLY A 246 6.47 -33.37 -9.26
N THR A 247 6.03 -34.45 -9.91
CA THR A 247 4.89 -34.44 -10.85
C THR A 247 3.57 -34.16 -10.11
N MET A 248 3.01 -32.93 -10.17
CA MET A 248 1.62 -32.68 -9.76
C MET A 248 0.65 -32.93 -10.92
N LYS A 249 0.05 -34.12 -10.93
CA LYS A 249 -1.07 -34.48 -11.81
C LYS A 249 -2.29 -33.58 -11.55
N SER A 250 -2.76 -32.92 -12.60
CA SER A 250 -4.09 -32.33 -12.67
C SER A 250 -5.17 -33.42 -12.52
N LYS A 251 -6.00 -33.31 -11.49
CA LYS A 251 -7.29 -34.00 -11.43
C LYS A 251 -8.40 -32.95 -11.42
N ALA A 252 -8.91 -32.68 -12.62
CA ALA A 252 -10.21 -32.07 -12.81
C ALA A 252 -11.27 -32.97 -12.18
N LEU A 253 -12.04 -32.41 -11.24
CA LEU A 253 -13.30 -32.99 -10.78
C LEU A 253 -14.36 -31.91 -10.85
N SER A 254 -15.00 -31.83 -12.01
CA SER A 254 -16.29 -31.17 -12.20
C SER A 254 -17.30 -31.77 -11.23
N ARG A 255 -17.86 -30.96 -10.35
CA ARG A 255 -19.13 -31.24 -9.68
C ARG A 255 -20.04 -30.03 -9.83
N GLN A 256 -20.91 -30.10 -10.83
CA GLN A 256 -22.16 -29.35 -10.84
C GLN A 256 -22.98 -29.79 -9.63
N ALA A 257 -23.26 -28.86 -8.72
CA ALA A 257 -24.28 -29.05 -7.70
C ALA A 257 -25.51 -28.21 -8.10
N HIS A 258 -26.53 -28.89 -8.61
CA HIS A 258 -27.89 -28.37 -8.68
C HIS A 258 -28.39 -28.08 -7.26
N PHE A 259 -28.79 -26.84 -6.98
CA PHE A 259 -29.46 -26.47 -5.73
C PHE A 259 -30.95 -26.27 -6.00
N THR A 260 -31.76 -27.27 -5.63
CA THR A 260 -33.21 -27.15 -5.51
C THR A 260 -33.54 -26.86 -4.04
N GLY A 261 -33.94 -25.63 -3.72
CA GLY A 261 -34.33 -25.23 -2.36
C GLY A 261 -35.06 -23.89 -2.34
N ARG A 262 -36.24 -23.87 -1.71
CA ARG A 262 -37.23 -22.78 -1.64
C ARG A 262 -36.70 -21.46 -1.03
N PRO A 263 -37.36 -20.30 -1.32
CA PRO A 263 -36.88 -18.98 -0.91
C PRO A 263 -37.17 -18.71 0.57
N GLY A 264 -36.15 -18.83 1.41
CA GLY A 264 -36.12 -18.22 2.74
C GLY A 264 -35.36 -16.90 2.65
N ALA A 265 -35.93 -15.82 3.21
CA ALA A 265 -35.38 -14.48 3.22
C ALA A 265 -33.96 -14.45 3.86
N PHE A 266 -32.93 -14.57 3.02
CA PHE A 266 -31.55 -14.29 3.41
C PHE A 266 -31.35 -12.77 3.33
N GLN A 267 -31.21 -12.15 4.49
CA GLN A 267 -30.77 -10.77 4.62
C GLN A 267 -29.37 -10.69 4.00
N ARG A 268 -29.28 -10.16 2.78
CA ARG A 268 -28.02 -10.01 2.03
C ARG A 268 -27.11 -9.10 2.84
N ARG A 269 -26.09 -9.66 3.49
CA ARG A 269 -24.98 -8.87 4.03
C ARG A 269 -24.17 -8.36 2.84
N PRO A 270 -23.73 -7.09 2.84
CA PRO A 270 -22.88 -6.59 1.77
C PRO A 270 -21.57 -7.38 1.76
N ILE A 271 -21.14 -7.77 0.56
CA ILE A 271 -19.91 -8.53 0.29
C ILE A 271 -19.03 -7.64 -0.58
N LEU A 272 -17.72 -7.53 -0.25
CA LEU A 272 -16.77 -6.79 -1.07
C LEU A 272 -16.10 -7.75 -2.06
N ALA A 273 -16.11 -7.39 -3.35
CA ALA A 273 -15.27 -8.02 -4.36
C ALA A 273 -14.10 -7.08 -4.67
N VAL A 274 -12.88 -7.57 -4.49
CA VAL A 274 -11.66 -6.84 -4.88
C VAL A 274 -11.23 -7.34 -6.25
N HIS A 275 -11.07 -6.42 -7.19
CA HIS A 275 -10.53 -6.65 -8.53
C HIS A 275 -9.00 -6.59 -8.45
N VAL A 276 -8.33 -7.63 -8.92
CA VAL A 276 -6.87 -7.67 -9.09
C VAL A 276 -6.59 -7.87 -10.57
N GLU A 277 -6.05 -6.84 -11.21
CA GLU A 277 -5.63 -6.91 -12.62
C GLU A 277 -4.28 -7.62 -12.68
N LEU A 278 -4.26 -8.85 -13.19
CA LEU A 278 -3.03 -9.59 -13.44
C LEU A 278 -2.39 -9.05 -14.71
N HIS A 279 -1.66 -7.93 -14.60
CA HIS A 279 -0.74 -7.52 -15.66
C HIS A 279 0.47 -8.46 -15.64
N SER A 280 0.45 -9.39 -16.61
CA SER A 280 1.60 -10.09 -17.19
C SER A 280 2.71 -10.54 -16.22
N VAL A 281 2.58 -11.75 -15.68
CA VAL A 281 3.74 -12.59 -15.37
C VAL A 281 3.92 -13.56 -16.55
N VAL A 282 4.70 -13.13 -17.53
CA VAL A 282 5.25 -13.98 -18.59
C VAL A 282 6.77 -14.05 -18.39
N THR A 283 7.29 -15.28 -18.49
CA THR A 283 8.70 -15.70 -18.57
C THR A 283 9.57 -15.58 -17.31
N VAL A 284 9.89 -16.72 -16.69
CA VAL A 284 11.08 -17.52 -17.04
C VAL A 284 10.65 -18.98 -17.13
#